data_AF-A0A965I4I5-F1
#
_entry.id   AF-A0A965I4I5-F1
#
_cell.length_a   1.000
_cell.length_b   1.000
_cell.length_c   1.000
_cell.angle_alpha   90.00
_cell.angle_beta   90.00
_cell.angle_gamma   90.00
#
_symmetry.space_group_name_H-M   'P 1'
#
loop_
_entity.id
_entity.type
_entity.pdbx_description
1 polymer ?
#
loop_
_entity_poly.entity_id
_entity_poly.type
_entity_poly.pdbx_seq_one_letter_code
_entity_poly.pdbx_strand_id
1 'polypeptide(L)'
;MAIVSTNSNISRYGRPVLAWGVALLFFFPIFWMVLTSFKTDADAVKPEFLIWFKPTLDNYLNLTENYDYWRFATNSVITSVCATLFTLVVGIPAAYAMAFNPSRATKDILMWMLSTKMLPAAAVLYPMIFLAKG
;
A
#
# COMPACT_ATOMS: atom_id res chain seq x y z
N MET A 1 -4.21 -32.31 26.44
CA MET A 1 -5.53 -32.26 25.78
C MET A 1 -5.28 -32.06 24.29
N ALA A 2 -5.28 -33.15 23.51
CA ALA A 2 -4.92 -33.10 22.09
C ALA A 2 -6.09 -32.53 21.28
N ILE A 3 -5.89 -31.40 20.60
CA ILE A 3 -6.80 -30.93 19.57
C ILE A 3 -6.60 -31.84 18.37
N VAL A 4 -7.30 -32.98 18.36
CA VAL A 4 -7.47 -33.77 17.13
C VAL A 4 -8.39 -32.94 16.24
N SER A 5 -7.77 -32.14 15.38
CA SER A 5 -8.45 -31.56 14.23
C SER A 5 -8.91 -32.73 13.37
N THR A 6 -10.19 -33.10 13.49
CA THR A 6 -10.87 -33.99 12.56
C THR A 6 -10.90 -33.31 11.19
N ASN A 7 -9.81 -33.43 10.44
CA ASN A 7 -9.69 -32.90 9.10
C ASN A 7 -10.56 -33.74 8.18
N SER A 8 -11.80 -33.30 7.95
CA SER A 8 -12.57 -33.79 6.83
C SER A 8 -11.81 -33.47 5.54
N ASN A 9 -11.80 -34.39 4.56
CA ASN A 9 -11.17 -34.14 3.25
C ASN A 9 -11.70 -32.83 2.62
N ILE A 10 -12.95 -32.47 2.91
CA ILE A 10 -13.60 -31.22 2.50
C ILE A 10 -12.89 -29.99 3.09
N SER A 11 -12.49 -29.99 4.36
CA SER A 11 -11.72 -28.90 4.97
C SER A 11 -10.30 -28.79 4.40
N ARG A 12 -9.69 -29.94 4.06
CA ARG A 12 -8.34 -30.02 3.51
C ARG A 12 -8.22 -29.42 2.10
N TYR A 13 -9.23 -29.59 1.24
CA TYR A 13 -9.24 -29.05 -0.12
C TYR A 13 -10.03 -27.74 -0.25
N GLY A 14 -11.09 -27.56 0.54
CA GLY A 14 -11.93 -26.36 0.50
C GLY A 14 -11.18 -25.09 0.93
N ARG A 15 -10.35 -25.18 1.98
CA ARG A 15 -9.56 -24.04 2.48
C ARG A 15 -8.53 -23.53 1.46
N PRO A 16 -7.69 -24.39 0.83
CA PRO A 16 -6.79 -23.96 -0.24
C PRO A 16 -7.52 -23.37 -1.44
N VAL A 17 -8.61 -24.00 -1.89
CA VAL A 17 -9.38 -23.52 -3.05
C VAL A 17 -9.97 -22.13 -2.79
N LEU A 18 -10.52 -21.90 -1.60
CA LEU A 18 -10.97 -20.57 -1.17
C LEU A 18 -9.83 -19.56 -1.11
N ALA A 19 -8.70 -19.94 -0.51
CA ALA A 19 -7.53 -19.07 -0.42
C ALA A 19 -7.01 -18.66 -1.81
N TRP A 20 -6.93 -19.61 -2.75
CA TRP A 20 -6.56 -19.34 -4.14
C TRP A 20 -7.58 -18.48 -4.87
N GLY A 21 -8.88 -18.73 -4.68
CA GLY A 21 -9.95 -17.91 -5.26
C GLY A 21 -9.87 -16.46 -4.80
N VAL A 22 -9.67 -16.23 -3.50
CA VAL A 22 -9.48 -14.88 -2.93
C VAL A 22 -8.20 -14.25 -3.45
N ALA A 23 -7.08 -14.99 -3.47
CA ALA A 23 -5.80 -14.48 -3.96
C ALA A 23 -5.90 -14.02 -5.43
N LEU A 24 -6.53 -14.82 -6.30
CA LEU A 24 -6.73 -14.46 -7.71
C LEU A 24 -7.63 -13.22 -7.87
N LEU A 25 -8.66 -13.08 -7.04
CA LEU A 25 -9.54 -11.91 -7.05
C LEU A 25 -8.78 -10.62 -6.68
N PHE A 26 -7.92 -10.67 -5.66
CA PHE A 26 -7.06 -9.52 -5.31
C PHE A 26 -5.92 -9.28 -6.30
N PHE A 27 -5.45 -10.33 -6.98
CA PHE A 27 -4.41 -10.22 -8.00
C PHE A 27 -4.93 -9.67 -9.33
N PHE A 28 -6.21 -9.91 -9.67
CA PHE A 28 -6.84 -9.47 -10.90
C PHE A 28 -6.57 -8.00 -11.28
N PRO A 29 -6.74 -6.99 -10.38
CA PRO A 29 -6.43 -5.60 -10.73
C PRO A 29 -4.94 -5.37 -11.05
N ILE A 30 -4.03 -6.08 -10.39
CA ILE A 30 -2.59 -5.99 -10.68
C ILE A 30 -2.30 -6.59 -12.06
N PHE A 31 -2.87 -7.75 -12.35
CA PHE A 31 -2.78 -8.38 -13.66
C PHE A 31 -3.29 -7.44 -14.77
N TRP A 32 -4.44 -6.80 -14.54
CA TRP A 32 -5.01 -5.86 -15.49
C TRP A 32 -4.15 -4.61 -15.69
N MET A 33 -3.56 -4.08 -14.61
CA MET A 33 -2.64 -2.94 -14.67
C MET A 33 -1.41 -3.26 -15.53
N VAL A 34 -0.81 -4.44 -15.35
CA VAL A 34 0.34 -4.90 -16.15
C VAL A 34 -0.07 -5.14 -17.61
N LEU A 35 -1.23 -5.74 -17.87
CA LEU A 35 -1.70 -5.96 -19.24
C LEU A 35 -1.95 -4.62 -19.96
N THR A 36 -2.46 -3.62 -19.24
CA THR A 36 -2.72 -2.28 -19.78
C THR A 36 -1.44 -1.47 -20.01
N SER A 37 -0.37 -1.68 -19.23
CA SER A 37 0.89 -0.93 -19.40
C SER A 37 1.60 -1.23 -20.73
N PHE A 38 1.31 -2.36 -21.35
CA PHE A 38 1.81 -2.73 -22.69
C PHE A 38 0.91 -2.28 -23.84
N LYS A 39 -0.21 -1.61 -23.57
CA LYS A 39 -1.10 -1.04 -24.61
C LYS A 39 -0.68 0.39 -24.94
N THR A 40 -0.90 0.82 -26.17
CA THR A 40 -0.73 2.24 -26.52
C THR A 40 -1.76 3.10 -25.77
N ASP A 41 -1.46 4.38 -25.51
CA ASP A 41 -2.39 5.31 -24.85
C ASP A 41 -3.76 5.39 -25.55
N ALA A 42 -3.75 5.31 -26.89
CA ALA A 42 -4.95 5.34 -27.71
C ALA A 42 -5.79 4.06 -27.61
N ASP A 43 -5.16 2.92 -27.32
CA ASP A 43 -5.82 1.61 -27.26
C ASP A 43 -6.20 1.21 -25.83
N ALA A 44 -5.63 1.87 -24.81
CA ALA A 44 -5.93 1.63 -23.40
C ALA A 44 -7.38 1.97 -23.01
N VAL A 45 -8.00 2.94 -23.69
CA VAL A 45 -9.37 3.41 -23.41
C VAL A 45 -10.42 2.71 -24.28
N LYS A 46 -10.00 2.03 -25.35
CA LYS A 46 -10.91 1.43 -26.33
C LYS A 46 -11.36 0.02 -25.91
N PRO A 47 -12.67 -0.28 -25.95
CA PRO A 47 -13.20 -1.60 -25.60
C PRO A 47 -12.86 -2.70 -26.62
N GLU A 48 -12.40 -2.34 -27.81
CA GLU A 48 -12.01 -3.30 -28.87
C GLU A 48 -10.68 -4.01 -28.56
N PHE A 49 -9.78 -3.37 -27.80
CA PHE A 49 -8.43 -3.87 -27.49
C PHE A 49 -8.32 -4.38 -26.04
N LEU A 50 -9.40 -4.93 -25.47
CA LEU A 50 -9.42 -5.39 -24.08
C LEU A 50 -8.39 -6.50 -23.81
N ILE A 51 -8.25 -7.46 -24.71
CA ILE A 51 -7.38 -8.65 -24.55
C ILE A 51 -6.41 -8.82 -25.72
N TRP A 52 -6.84 -8.45 -26.93
CA TRP A 52 -6.05 -8.60 -28.16
C TRP A 52 -5.49 -7.26 -28.58
N PHE A 53 -4.21 -7.00 -28.29
CA PHE A 53 -3.51 -5.77 -28.66
C PHE A 53 -2.10 -6.10 -29.13
N LYS A 54 -1.42 -5.15 -29.80
CA LYS A 54 -0.01 -5.29 -30.13
C LYS A 54 0.80 -4.81 -28.92
N PRO A 55 1.54 -5.68 -28.21
CA PRO A 55 2.32 -5.26 -27.06
C PRO A 55 3.44 -4.30 -27.50
N THR A 56 3.52 -3.14 -26.85
CA THR A 56 4.58 -2.15 -27.10
C THR A 56 5.31 -1.77 -25.81
N LEU A 57 6.53 -1.28 -25.96
CA LEU A 57 7.35 -0.75 -24.86
C LEU A 57 7.47 0.78 -24.89
N ASP A 58 6.77 1.43 -25.82
CA ASP A 58 6.86 2.86 -26.07
C ASP A 58 6.52 3.69 -24.84
N ASN A 59 5.54 3.24 -24.03
CA ASN A 59 5.18 3.89 -22.77
C ASN A 59 6.35 3.94 -21.79
N TYR A 60 7.13 2.86 -21.69
CA TYR A 60 8.28 2.78 -20.78
C TYR A 60 9.43 3.68 -21.25
N LEU A 61 9.70 3.70 -22.56
CA LEU A 61 10.72 4.57 -23.16
C LEU A 61 10.33 6.05 -22.98
N ASN A 62 9.06 6.39 -23.24
CA ASN A 62 8.51 7.72 -23.06
C ASN A 62 8.63 8.18 -21.60
N LEU A 63 8.37 7.30 -20.63
CA LEU A 63 8.58 7.57 -19.20
C LEU A 63 10.03 7.94 -18.84
N THR A 64 11.02 7.38 -19.54
CA THR A 64 12.44 7.65 -19.29
C THR A 64 12.99 8.83 -20.10
N GLU A 65 12.46 9.09 -21.29
CA GLU A 65 12.96 10.12 -22.20
C GLU A 65 12.27 11.48 -22.02
N ASN A 66 10.95 11.49 -21.80
CA ASN A 66 10.17 12.73 -21.71
C ASN A 66 9.85 13.13 -20.27
N TYR A 67 10.04 12.23 -19.30
CA TYR A 67 9.78 12.48 -17.88
C TYR A 67 11.00 12.18 -17.02
N ASP A 68 11.20 12.97 -15.96
CA ASP A 68 12.23 12.74 -14.93
C ASP A 68 11.86 11.57 -13.98
N TYR A 69 11.43 10.42 -14.53
CA TYR A 69 10.94 9.28 -13.75
C TYR A 69 11.92 8.84 -12.66
N TRP A 70 13.22 8.77 -12.98
CA TRP A 70 14.25 8.36 -12.02
C TRP A 70 14.38 9.30 -10.82
N ARG A 71 14.13 10.59 -11.00
CA ARG A 71 14.14 11.56 -9.91
C ARG A 71 12.92 11.36 -8.99
N PHE A 72 11.73 11.11 -9.56
CA PHE A 72 10.54 10.84 -8.77
C PHE A 72 10.65 9.51 -8.00
N ALA A 73 11.22 8.48 -8.64
CA ALA A 73 11.46 7.18 -8.03
C ALA A 73 12.46 7.31 -6.86
N THR A 74 13.60 7.96 -7.07
CA THR A 74 14.60 8.14 -6.01
C THR A 74 14.10 9.01 -4.87
N ASN A 75 13.38 10.10 -5.14
CA ASN A 75 12.73 10.91 -4.10
C ASN A 75 11.78 10.05 -3.24
N SER A 76 10.95 9.21 -3.86
CA SER A 76 10.01 8.33 -3.14
C SER A 76 10.73 7.31 -2.26
N VAL A 77 11.81 6.71 -2.76
CA VAL A 77 12.65 5.77 -1.99
C VAL A 77 13.29 6.49 -0.80
N ILE A 78 13.92 7.64 -1.02
CA ILE A 78 14.58 8.40 0.05
C ILE A 78 13.55 8.82 1.10
N THR A 79 12.42 9.41 0.69
CA THR A 79 11.39 9.87 1.62
C THR A 79 10.78 8.72 2.41
N SER A 80 10.45 7.59 1.79
CA SER A 80 9.86 6.44 2.49
C SER A 80 10.83 5.78 3.47
N VAL A 81 12.09 5.61 3.09
CA VAL A 81 13.13 5.04 3.95
C VAL A 81 13.43 5.98 5.13
N CYS A 82 13.66 7.26 4.87
CA CYS A 82 13.92 8.24 5.93
C CYS A 82 12.73 8.34 6.90
N ALA A 83 11.49 8.40 6.40
CA ALA A 83 10.31 8.45 7.24
C ALA A 83 10.16 7.18 8.10
N THR A 84 10.39 6.00 7.53
CA THR A 84 10.31 4.73 8.27
C THR A 84 11.39 4.65 9.33
N LEU A 85 12.64 4.97 8.99
CA LEU A 85 13.76 4.95 9.93
C LEU A 85 13.52 5.90 11.10
N PHE A 86 13.12 7.15 10.80
CA PHE A 86 12.80 8.15 11.81
C PHE A 86 11.65 7.68 12.72
N THR A 87 10.60 7.10 12.14
CA THR A 87 9.47 6.55 12.89
C THR A 87 9.89 5.41 13.81
N LEU A 88 10.80 4.53 13.39
CA LEU A 88 11.31 3.45 14.23
C LEU A 88 12.19 3.98 15.36
N VAL A 89 13.11 4.91 15.07
CA VAL A 89 14.02 5.50 16.06
C VAL A 89 13.26 6.18 17.20
N VAL A 90 12.17 6.88 16.88
CA VAL A 90 11.33 7.56 17.90
C VAL A 90 10.27 6.62 18.49
N GLY A 91 9.67 5.79 17.64
CA GLY A 91 8.53 4.94 18.01
C GLY A 91 8.92 3.74 18.88
N ILE A 92 10.08 3.11 18.66
CA ILE A 92 10.51 1.95 19.45
C ILE A 92 10.75 2.33 20.92
N PRO A 93 11.53 3.38 21.27
CA PRO A 93 11.70 3.78 22.67
C PRO A 93 10.39 4.20 23.34
N ALA A 94 9.53 4.93 22.61
CA ALA A 94 8.23 5.36 23.12
C ALA A 94 7.32 4.15 23.43
N ALA A 95 7.23 3.19 22.51
CA ALA A 95 6.46 1.96 22.71
C ALA A 95 7.03 1.12 23.86
N TYR A 96 8.35 1.00 23.96
CA TYR A 96 9.03 0.27 25.03
C TYR A 96 8.70 0.85 26.41
N ALA A 97 8.84 2.17 26.58
CA ALA A 97 8.56 2.84 27.83
C ALA A 97 7.09 2.61 28.28
N MET A 98 6.15 2.69 27.34
CA MET A 98 4.72 2.51 27.63
C MET A 98 4.33 1.05 27.89
N ALA A 99 5.02 0.08 27.26
CA ALA A 99 4.72 -1.34 27.43
C ALA A 99 5.23 -1.90 28.77
N PHE A 100 6.43 -1.48 29.19
CA PHE A 100 7.08 -2.04 30.39
C PHE A 100 6.96 -1.18 31.65
N ASN A 101 6.77 0.14 31.52
CA ASN A 101 6.59 1.04 32.65
C ASN A 101 5.41 2.00 32.43
N PRO A 102 4.16 1.48 32.39
CA PRO A 102 2.99 2.30 32.13
C PRO A 102 2.77 3.31 33.26
N SER A 103 2.67 4.59 32.89
CA SER A 103 2.30 5.67 33.82
C SER A 103 0.79 5.92 33.79
N ARG A 104 0.29 6.72 34.73
CA ARG A 104 -1.14 7.12 34.74
C ARG A 104 -1.58 7.83 33.45
N ALA A 105 -0.66 8.56 32.79
CA ALA A 105 -0.92 9.29 31.55
C ALA A 105 -0.84 8.43 30.28
N THR A 106 -0.31 7.20 30.37
CA THR A 106 -0.14 6.31 29.20
C THR A 106 -1.47 6.08 28.47
N LYS A 107 -2.57 5.87 29.20
CA LYS A 107 -3.90 5.67 28.59
C LYS A 107 -4.36 6.89 27.78
N ASP A 108 -4.17 8.09 28.31
CA ASP A 108 -4.60 9.34 27.66
C ASP A 108 -3.75 9.64 26.42
N ILE A 109 -2.44 9.40 26.50
CA ILE A 109 -1.53 9.53 25.35
C ILE A 109 -1.89 8.55 24.24
N LEU A 110 -2.16 7.28 24.56
CA LEU A 110 -2.58 6.29 23.56
C LEU A 110 -3.92 6.67 22.90
N MET A 111 -4.89 7.14 23.70
CA MET A 111 -6.17 7.64 23.18
C MET A 111 -5.99 8.81 22.21
N TRP A 112 -5.11 9.76 22.56
CA TRP A 112 -4.78 10.90 21.71
C TRP A 112 -4.02 10.50 20.42
N MET A 113 -3.09 9.56 20.50
CA MET A 113 -2.40 9.02 19.32
C MET A 113 -3.35 8.24 18.39
N LEU A 114 -4.36 7.57 18.94
CA LEU A 114 -5.35 6.85 18.14
C LEU A 114 -6.29 7.82 17.42
N SER A 115 -6.75 8.87 18.10
CA SER A 115 -7.65 9.86 17.50
C SER A 115 -6.99 10.60 16.33
N THR A 116 -5.71 10.94 16.46
CA THR A 116 -4.94 11.59 15.38
C THR A 116 -4.75 10.70 14.15
N LYS A 117 -4.68 9.37 14.29
CA LYS A 117 -4.63 8.43 13.15
C LYS A 117 -5.98 8.25 12.44
N MET A 118 -7.08 8.56 13.12
CA MET A 118 -8.44 8.49 12.57
C MET A 118 -8.85 9.79 11.86
N LEU A 119 -8.02 10.84 11.93
CA LEU A 119 -8.29 12.11 11.26
C LEU A 119 -8.35 11.91 9.74
N PRO A 120 -9.37 12.46 9.06
CA PRO A 120 -9.47 12.35 7.61
C PRO A 120 -8.36 13.16 6.94
N ALA A 121 -7.72 12.59 5.92
CA ALA A 121 -6.61 13.23 5.20
C ALA A 121 -6.98 14.64 4.67
N ALA A 122 -8.23 14.83 4.25
CA ALA A 122 -8.72 16.12 3.78
C ALA A 122 -8.67 17.24 4.83
N ALA A 123 -8.88 16.92 6.12
CA ALA A 123 -8.84 17.91 7.20
C ALA A 123 -7.42 18.41 7.49
N VAL A 124 -6.41 17.57 7.25
CA VAL A 124 -4.99 17.92 7.43
C VAL A 124 -4.45 18.70 6.24
N LEU A 125 -4.95 18.40 5.03
CA LEU A 125 -4.43 18.99 3.79
C LEU A 125 -4.64 20.52 3.73
N TYR A 126 -5.82 21.00 4.12
CA TYR A 126 -6.17 22.43 4.06
C TYR A 126 -5.17 23.32 4.81
N PRO A 127 -4.92 23.14 6.12
CA PRO A 127 -3.96 23.97 6.85
C PRO A 127 -2.51 23.81 6.36
N MET A 128 -2.11 22.62 5.91
CA MET A 128 -0.77 22.41 5.36
C MET A 128 -0.50 23.26 4.11
N ILE A 129 -1.50 23.44 3.24
CA ILE A 129 -1.36 24.28 2.04
C ILE A 129 -1.17 25.75 2.41
N PHE A 130 -1.85 26.26 3.45
CA PHE A 130 -1.66 27.64 3.91
C PHE A 130 -0.26 27.86 4.48
N LEU A 131 0.26 26.91 5.24
CA LEU A 131 1.62 26.99 5.79
C LEU A 131 2.71 26.90 4.70
N ALA A 132 2.45 26.15 3.62
CA ALA A 132 3.40 26.03 2.51
C ALA A 132 3.35 27.21 1.52
N LYS A 133 2.28 28.00 1.52
CA LYS A 133 2.11 29.18 0.67
C LYS A 133 2.50 30.51 1.35
N GLY A 134 2.77 30.50 2.65
CA GLY A 134 3.37 31.63 3.37
C GLY A 134 4.88 31.65 3.20
#